data_AF-A0A519ZVX4-F1
#
_entry.id   AF-A0A519ZVX4-F1
#
_cell.length_a   1.000
_cell.length_b   1.000
_cell.length_c   1.000
_cell.angle_alpha   90.00
_cell.angle_beta   90.00
_cell.angle_gamma   90.00
#
_symmetry.space_group_name_H-M   'P 1'
#
loop_
_entity.id
_entity.type
_entity.pdbx_description
1 polymer ?
#
loop_
_entity_poly.entity_id
_entity_poly.type
_entity_poly.pdbx_seq_one_letter_code
_entity_poly.pdbx_strand_id
1 'polypeptide(L)'
;HAHFEDQIHVVNETLKDLGARDKPTIMVFNKIDAYVNPEHTNEDGEQMVLTLDDFKKSWMGINNAPALFISALHKENLEEFKQLLYDKVLALHTARYPYDKLLY
;
A
#
# COMPACT_ATOMS: atom_id res chain seq x y z
N HIS A 1 11.48 -13.77 -3.89
CA HIS A 1 10.70 -12.53 -4.12
C HIS A 1 10.17 -12.53 -5.55
N ALA A 2 8.99 -13.09 -5.81
CA ALA A 2 8.39 -13.12 -7.15
C ALA A 2 6.87 -13.07 -7.08
N HIS A 3 6.28 -13.71 -6.07
CA HIS A 3 4.83 -13.87 -6.01
C HIS A 3 4.01 -12.59 -5.85
N PHE A 4 4.53 -11.52 -5.25
CA PHE A 4 3.73 -10.30 -5.03
C PHE A 4 3.70 -9.38 -6.25
N GLU A 5 4.79 -9.30 -7.02
CA GLU A 5 4.83 -8.49 -8.25
C GLU A 5 3.87 -9.06 -9.29
N ASP A 6 3.88 -10.39 -9.46
CA ASP A 6 2.93 -11.09 -10.33
C ASP A 6 1.48 -10.85 -9.90
N GLN A 7 1.20 -10.91 -8.60
CA GLN A 7 -0.14 -10.60 -8.08
C GLN A 7 -0.56 -9.15 -8.40
N ILE A 8 0.34 -8.19 -8.20
CA ILE A 8 0.06 -6.78 -8.52
C ILE A 8 -0.17 -6.61 -10.01
N HIS A 9 0.61 -7.28 -10.86
CA HIS A 9 0.44 -7.25 -12.30
C HIS A 9 -0.94 -7.77 -12.73
N VAL A 10 -1.32 -8.97 -12.25
CA VAL A 10 -2.62 -9.59 -12.56
C VAL A 10 -3.78 -8.72 -12.09
N VAL A 11 -3.68 -8.14 -10.89
CA VAL A 11 -4.71 -7.22 -10.37
C VAL A 11 -4.80 -5.96 -11.23
N ASN A 12 -3.66 -5.38 -11.62
CA ASN A 12 -3.64 -4.18 -12.48
C ASN A 12 -4.20 -4.44 -13.88
N GLU A 13 -3.92 -5.61 -14.48
CA GLU A 13 -4.56 -6.02 -15.73
C GLU A 13 -6.08 -6.15 -15.55
N THR A 14 -6.52 -6.85 -14.49
CA THR A 14 -7.95 -7.01 -14.20
C THR A 14 -8.64 -5.65 -14.00
N LEU A 15 -8.02 -4.73 -13.26
CA LEU A 15 -8.55 -3.37 -13.06
C LEU A 15 -8.59 -2.54 -14.36
N LYS A 16 -7.62 -2.76 -15.25
CA LYS A 16 -7.58 -2.12 -16.57
C LYS A 16 -8.74 -2.61 -17.43
N ASP A 17 -8.99 -3.91 -17.46
CA ASP A 17 -10.08 -4.53 -18.23
C ASP A 17 -11.46 -4.09 -17.73
N LEU A 18 -11.59 -3.83 -16.42
CA LEU A 18 -12.80 -3.28 -15.80
C LEU A 18 -12.97 -1.76 -15.97
N GLY A 19 -12.03 -1.06 -16.62
CA GLY A 19 -12.07 0.40 -16.78
C GLY A 19 -11.93 1.18 -15.47
N ALA A 20 -11.30 0.60 -14.45
CA ALA A 20 -11.19 1.18 -13.11
C ALA A 20 -9.85 1.90 -12.85
N ARG A 21 -9.03 2.09 -13.89
CA ARG A 21 -7.64 2.55 -13.78
C ARG A 21 -7.49 4.03 -13.41
N ASP A 22 -8.49 4.86 -13.70
CA ASP A 22 -8.47 6.29 -13.41
C ASP A 22 -8.80 6.65 -11.95
N LYS A 23 -8.99 5.64 -11.09
CA LYS A 23 -9.33 5.86 -9.67
C LYS A 23 -8.06 5.98 -8.83
N PRO A 24 -8.07 6.83 -7.79
CA PRO A 24 -6.98 6.85 -6.82
C PRO A 24 -6.90 5.49 -6.12
N THR A 25 -5.77 4.80 -6.28
CA THR A 25 -5.49 3.53 -5.63
C THR A 25 -4.54 3.72 -4.47
N ILE A 26 -4.76 2.97 -3.39
CA ILE A 26 -3.87 2.92 -2.23
C ILE A 26 -3.36 1.49 -2.13
N MET A 27 -2.04 1.31 -2.01
CA MET A 27 -1.46 -0.01 -1.82
C MET A 27 -1.51 -0.36 -0.33
N VAL A 28 -2.01 -1.54 0.01
CA VAL A 28 -2.08 -2.00 1.40
C VAL A 28 -1.42 -3.37 1.51
N PHE A 29 -0.24 -3.39 2.11
CA PHE A 29 0.48 -4.59 2.49
C PHE A 29 -0.07 -5.10 3.82
N ASN A 30 -0.93 -6.11 3.74
CA ASN A 30 -1.48 -6.78 4.90
C ASN A 30 -0.57 -7.95 5.33
N LYS A 31 -0.68 -8.37 6.60
CA LYS A 31 0.07 -9.48 7.23
C LYS A 31 1.53 -9.14 7.56
N ILE A 32 1.80 -7.91 7.99
CA ILE A 32 3.14 -7.50 8.45
C ILE A 32 3.65 -8.32 9.64
N ASP A 33 2.73 -8.87 10.44
CA ASP A 33 3.02 -9.77 11.57
C ASP A 33 3.67 -11.09 11.13
N ALA A 34 3.32 -11.56 9.93
CA ALA A 34 3.86 -12.77 9.34
C ALA A 34 5.04 -12.48 8.40
N TYR A 35 5.53 -11.24 8.37
CA TYR A 35 6.68 -10.87 7.54
C TYR A 35 7.94 -11.52 8.12
N VAL A 36 8.39 -12.59 7.45
CA VAL A 36 9.69 -13.18 7.74
C VAL A 36 10.72 -12.41 6.94
N ASN A 37 11.62 -11.76 7.66
CA ASN A 37 12.82 -11.12 7.12
C ASN A 37 13.51 -12.06 6.10
N PRO A 38 13.45 -11.75 4.80
CA PRO A 38 14.12 -12.56 3.82
C PRO A 38 15.62 -12.37 3.97
N GLU A 39 16.33 -13.48 4.09
CA GLU A 39 17.78 -13.50 3.97
C GLU A 39 18.14 -13.17 2.53
N HIS A 40 18.78 -12.03 2.32
CA HIS A 40 19.21 -11.57 1.01
C HIS A 40 20.73 -11.54 1.00
N THR A 41 21.36 -12.10 -0.01
CA THR A 41 22.82 -12.04 -0.15
C THR A 41 23.16 -10.88 -1.07
N ASN A 42 23.96 -9.94 -0.60
CA ASN A 42 24.46 -8.84 -1.43
C ASN A 42 25.49 -9.35 -2.45
N GLU A 43 25.82 -8.51 -3.44
CA GLU A 43 26.81 -8.82 -4.47
C GLU A 43 28.20 -9.14 -3.88
N ASP A 44 28.49 -8.62 -2.68
CA ASP A 44 29.70 -8.89 -1.88
C ASP A 44 29.65 -10.20 -1.07
N GLY A 45 28.57 -10.99 -1.17
CA GLY A 45 28.42 -12.26 -0.47
C GLY A 45 27.98 -12.15 1.00
N GLU A 46 27.68 -10.93 1.48
CA GLU A 46 27.17 -10.71 2.83
C GLU A 46 25.67 -11.01 2.92
N GLN A 47 25.28 -11.81 3.91
CA GLN A 47 23.87 -12.05 4.23
C GLN A 47 23.31 -10.82 4.93
N MET A 48 22.53 -10.03 4.21
CA MET A 48 21.73 -8.95 4.78
C MET A 48 20.32 -9.43 5.07
N VAL A 49 19.78 -8.91 6.16
CA VAL A 49 18.40 -9.14 6.56
C VAL A 49 17.57 -7.96 6.04
N LEU A 50 16.72 -8.19 5.04
CA LEU A 50 15.81 -7.16 4.54
C LEU A 50 14.71 -6.91 5.57
N THR A 51 14.71 -5.75 6.20
CA THR A 51 13.66 -5.37 7.15
C THR A 51 12.41 -4.87 6.42
N LEU A 52 11.29 -4.85 7.13
CA LEU A 52 10.05 -4.30 6.62
C LEU A 52 10.18 -2.81 6.24
N ASP A 53 11.00 -2.06 6.97
CA ASP A 53 11.33 -0.66 6.66
C ASP A 53 12.11 -0.53 5.34
N ASP A 54 13.04 -1.43 5.06
CA ASP A 54 13.78 -1.44 3.78
C ASP A 54 12.87 -1.78 2.60
N PHE A 55 11.96 -2.74 2.81
CA PHE A 55 10.93 -3.07 1.84
C PHE A 55 9.99 -1.88 1.57
N LYS A 56 9.56 -1.18 2.64
CA LYS A 56 8.77 0.04 2.55
C LYS A 56 9.47 1.14 1.75
N LYS A 57 10.77 1.38 2.01
CA LYS A 57 11.57 2.37 1.27
C LYS A 57 11.72 2.00 -0.21
N SER A 58 12.06 0.74 -0.51
CA SER A 58 12.15 0.25 -1.89
C SER A 58 10.84 0.48 -2.64
N TRP A 59 9.71 0.09 -2.04
CA TRP A 59 8.41 0.24 -2.69
C TRP A 59 7.99 1.70 -2.90
N MET A 60 8.21 2.56 -1.89
CA MET A 60 7.92 3.99 -2.01
C MET A 60 8.74 4.65 -3.12
N GLY A 61 9.99 4.21 -3.34
CA GLY A 61 10.84 4.71 -4.42
C GLY A 61 10.40 4.27 -5.82
N ILE A 62 9.86 3.06 -5.97
CA ILE A 62 9.47 2.50 -7.27
C ILE A 62 8.11 3.06 -7.73
N ASN A 63 7.12 3.06 -6.84
CA ASN A 63 5.72 3.26 -7.26
C ASN A 63 5.13 4.64 -6.95
N ASN A 64 5.89 5.52 -6.26
CA ASN A 64 5.50 6.89 -5.87
C ASN A 64 4.07 7.02 -5.31
N ALA A 65 3.53 5.92 -4.78
CA ALA A 65 2.16 5.77 -4.35
C ALA A 65 2.14 5.48 -2.85
N PRO A 66 1.15 6.02 -2.11
CA PRO A 66 1.04 5.74 -0.68
C PRO A 66 0.85 4.24 -0.48
N ALA A 67 1.82 3.62 0.19
CA ALA A 67 1.77 2.23 0.61
C ALA A 67 1.64 2.16 2.13
N LEU A 68 0.64 1.42 2.58
CA LEU A 68 0.35 1.19 3.99
C LEU A 68 0.66 -0.24 4.37
N PHE A 69 1.21 -0.42 5.55
CA PHE A 69 1.69 -1.68 6.08
C PHE A 69 0.86 -1.98 7.33
N ILE A 70 -0.02 -2.97 7.26
CA ILE A 70 -0.98 -3.27 8.32
C ILE A 70 -0.92 -4.74 8.75
N SER A 71 -1.23 -5.01 10.02
CA SER A 71 -1.60 -6.35 10.47
C SER A 71 -3.09 -6.37 10.77
N ALA A 72 -3.90 -6.96 9.88
CA ALA A 72 -5.31 -7.15 10.17
C ALA A 72 -5.54 -8.10 11.36
N LEU A 73 -4.59 -9.01 11.63
CA LEU A 73 -4.68 -9.97 12.73
C LEU A 73 -4.42 -9.29 14.09
N HIS A 74 -3.34 -8.53 14.19
CA HIS A 74 -2.97 -7.82 15.42
C HIS A 74 -3.58 -6.41 15.53
N LYS A 75 -4.34 -5.98 14.51
CA LYS A 75 -4.91 -4.63 14.38
C LYS A 75 -3.85 -3.52 14.39
N GLU A 76 -2.62 -3.83 14.01
CA GLU A 76 -1.54 -2.86 13.92
C GLU A 76 -1.69 -1.98 12.67
N ASN A 77 -1.43 -0.67 12.84
CA ASN A 77 -1.58 0.38 11.83
C ASN A 77 -2.98 0.49 11.20
N LEU A 78 -3.99 -0.10 11.84
CA LEU A 78 -5.37 -0.08 11.35
C LEU A 78 -6.05 1.28 11.58
N GLU A 79 -5.68 1.99 12.65
CA GLU A 79 -6.15 3.35 12.93
C GLU A 79 -5.59 4.37 11.94
N GLU A 80 -4.28 4.30 11.64
CA GLU A 80 -3.68 5.13 10.59
C GLU A 80 -4.31 4.86 9.22
N PHE A 81 -4.58 3.58 8.90
CA PHE A 81 -5.27 3.22 7.66
C PHE A 81 -6.67 3.83 7.59
N LYS A 82 -7.45 3.78 8.68
CA LYS A 82 -8.79 4.40 8.75
C LYS A 82 -8.72 5.92 8.58
N GLN A 83 -7.80 6.58 9.27
CA GLN A 83 -7.61 8.03 9.15
C GLN A 83 -7.24 8.43 7.72
N LEU A 84 -6.24 7.77 7.13
CA LEU A 84 -5.81 8.05 5.76
C LEU A 84 -6.95 7.81 4.76
N LEU A 85 -7.72 6.74 4.93
CA LEU A 85 -8.87 6.47 4.08
C LEU A 85 -9.95 7.55 4.23
N TYR A 86 -10.24 7.96 5.46
CA TYR A 86 -11.17 9.06 5.74
C TYR A 86 -10.71 10.36 5.06
N ASP A 87 -9.44 10.74 5.23
CA ASP A 87 -8.88 11.95 4.63
C ASP A 87 -8.93 11.93 3.10
N LYS A 88 -8.62 10.78 2.49
CA LYS A 88 -8.69 10.62 1.03
C LYS A 88 -10.12 10.69 0.51
N VAL A 89 -11.05 10.05 1.19
CA VAL A 89 -12.48 10.09 0.83
C VAL A 89 -13.03 11.50 1.01
N LEU A 90 -12.68 12.18 2.10
CA LEU A 90 -13.07 13.56 2.37
C LEU A 90 -12.51 14.51 1.30
N ALA A 91 -11.22 14.40 0.98
CA ALA A 91 -10.61 15.21 -0.07
C ALA A 91 -11.28 15.01 -1.44
N LEU A 92 -11.58 13.75 -1.80
CA LEU A 92 -12.30 13.43 -3.03
C LEU A 92 -13.74 13.98 -3.01
N HIS A 93 -14.42 13.86 -1.87
CA HIS A 93 -15.78 14.36 -1.67
C HIS A 93 -15.84 15.88 -1.79
N THR A 94 -14.95 16.62 -1.10
CA THR A 94 -14.86 18.08 -1.18
C THR A 94 -14.49 18.57 -2.59
N ALA A 95 -13.59 17.86 -3.29
CA ALA A 95 -13.23 18.21 -4.66
C ALA A 95 -14.41 18.04 -5.63
N ARG A 96 -15.26 17.04 -5.41
CA ARG A 96 -16.40 16.73 -6.28
C ARG A 96 -17.67 17.51 -5.90
N TYR A 97 -17.84 17.83 -4.62
CA TYR A 97 -18.98 18.57 -4.06
C TYR A 97 -18.50 19.73 -3.17
N PRO A 98 -17.93 20.80 -3.77
CA PRO A 98 -17.38 21.94 -3.02
C PRO A 98 -18.43 22.74 -2.24
N TYR A 99 -19.73 22.55 -2.53
CA TYR A 99 -20.85 23.24 -1.90
C TYR A 99 -21.64 22.39 -0.89
N ASP A 100 -21.23 21.14 -0.64
CA ASP A 100 -21.78 20.35 0.46
C ASP A 100 -21.18 20.87 1.76
N LYS A 101 -21.83 21.90 2.32
CA LYS A 101 -21.59 22.32 3.70
C LYS A 101 -21.83 21.09 4.57
N LEU A 102 -20.76 20.54 5.15
CA LEU A 102 -20.83 19.67 6.31
C LEU A 102 -21.58 20.42 7.42
N LEU A 103 -22.90 20.28 7.43
CA LEU A 103 -23.80 20.63 8.52
C LEU A 103 -23.77 19.46 9.51
N TYR A 104 -22.65 19.29 10.22
CA TYR A 104 -22.63 18.80 11.60
C TYR A 104 -21.25 18.96 12.23
#